data_AF-A0A2E5L8W5-F1
#
_entry.id   AF-A0A2E5L8W5-F1
#
_cell.length_a   1.000
_cell.length_b   1.000
_cell.length_c   1.000
_cell.angle_alpha   90.00
_cell.angle_beta   90.00
_cell.angle_gamma   90.00
#
_symmetry.space_group_name_H-M   'P 1'
#
loop_
_entity.id
_entity.type
_entity.pdbx_description
1 polymer ?
#
loop_
_entity_poly.entity_id
_entity_poly.type
_entity_poly.pdbx_seq_one_letter_code
_entity_poly.pdbx_strand_id
1 'polypeptide(L)'
;MVSDGESKLSKIVDKILDFPYRKLFGLRGQLAIFSAILIILIIKFIAGINTVALEPKSCKLSVVDSAYLIFHKENILKNSSTLFRTSLMENQRILRHIDDGINPFKSSTDGNVKRARKINRNKFLWRNMVKRLRKENLSIIRCLGKLRTYKF
;
A
#
# COMPACT_ATOMS: atom_id res chain seq x y z
N MET A 1 -26.29 23.58 -55.94
CA MET A 1 -27.07 22.69 -55.04
C MET A 1 -26.08 21.93 -54.19
N VAL A 2 -26.44 21.64 -52.95
CA VAL A 2 -25.60 21.18 -51.82
C VAL A 2 -24.98 22.36 -51.06
N SER A 3 -25.29 22.39 -49.75
CA SER A 3 -24.51 22.99 -48.65
C SER A 3 -25.23 23.97 -47.71
N ASP A 4 -26.57 24.06 -47.70
CA ASP A 4 -27.30 24.74 -46.60
C ASP A 4 -27.69 23.80 -45.44
N GLY A 5 -27.56 22.48 -45.63
CA GLY A 5 -27.87 21.45 -44.62
C GLY A 5 -26.76 21.21 -43.60
N GLU A 6 -25.49 21.31 -43.99
CA GLU A 6 -24.34 21.00 -43.11
C GLU A 6 -24.13 22.04 -42.01
N SER A 7 -24.42 23.32 -42.28
CA SER A 7 -24.20 24.41 -41.31
C SER A 7 -25.14 24.37 -40.09
N LYS A 8 -26.36 23.86 -40.27
CA LYS A 8 -27.32 23.69 -39.17
C LYS A 8 -27.02 22.43 -38.35
N LEU A 9 -26.56 21.36 -38.98
CA LEU A 9 -26.19 20.14 -38.28
C LEU A 9 -24.95 20.37 -37.40
N SER A 10 -23.93 21.07 -37.91
CA SER A 10 -22.74 21.48 -37.14
C SER A 10 -23.14 22.30 -35.90
N LYS A 11 -24.00 23.31 -36.06
CA LYS A 11 -24.47 24.15 -34.95
C LYS A 11 -25.29 23.39 -33.90
N ILE A 12 -26.00 22.33 -34.29
CA ILE A 12 -26.77 21.49 -33.36
C ILE A 12 -25.83 20.53 -32.62
N VAL A 13 -24.86 19.93 -33.32
CA VAL A 13 -23.85 19.03 -32.75
C VAL A 13 -22.96 19.77 -31.75
N ASP A 14 -22.51 20.99 -32.06
CA ASP A 14 -21.75 21.83 -31.12
C ASP A 14 -22.57 22.15 -29.86
N LYS A 15 -23.87 22.42 -30.00
CA LYS A 15 -24.77 22.68 -28.86
C LYS A 15 -25.02 21.44 -27.99
N ILE A 16 -25.08 20.26 -28.61
CA ILE A 16 -25.26 18.97 -27.93
C ILE A 16 -23.96 18.53 -27.24
N LEU A 17 -22.80 18.83 -27.81
CA LEU A 17 -21.49 18.58 -27.20
C LEU A 17 -21.20 19.58 -26.06
N ASP A 18 -21.59 20.85 -26.19
CA ASP A 18 -21.40 21.86 -25.14
C ASP A 18 -22.32 21.68 -23.93
N PHE A 19 -23.49 21.07 -24.09
CA PHE A 19 -24.47 20.90 -23.01
C PHE A 19 -23.99 20.02 -21.83
N PRO A 20 -23.41 18.82 -22.06
CA PRO A 20 -22.83 18.02 -21.00
C PRO A 20 -21.56 18.67 -20.43
N TYR A 21 -20.74 19.31 -21.28
CA TYR A 21 -19.51 19.99 -20.85
C TYR A 21 -19.79 21.22 -19.98
N ARG A 22 -20.79 22.06 -20.28
CA ARG A 22 -21.19 23.18 -19.40
C ARG A 22 -21.81 22.72 -18.09
N LYS A 23 -22.43 21.54 -18.04
CA LYS A 23 -23.03 20.99 -16.82
C LYS A 23 -21.97 20.36 -15.90
N LEU A 24 -20.93 19.77 -16.48
CA LEU A 24 -19.78 19.21 -15.75
C LEU A 24 -18.71 20.26 -15.39
N PHE A 25 -18.46 21.25 -16.26
CA PHE A 25 -17.43 22.29 -16.09
C PHE A 25 -17.98 23.69 -15.79
N GLY A 26 -19.30 23.86 -15.64
CA GLY A 26 -19.89 25.08 -15.10
C GLY A 26 -19.59 25.22 -13.60
N LEU A 27 -19.76 26.44 -13.06
CA LEU A 27 -19.37 26.79 -11.68
C LEU A 27 -19.91 25.80 -10.61
N ARG A 28 -21.14 25.28 -10.80
CA ARG A 28 -21.75 24.27 -9.92
C ARG A 28 -21.14 22.86 -10.10
N GLY A 29 -20.77 22.48 -11.32
CA GLY A 29 -20.09 21.21 -11.62
C GLY A 29 -18.66 21.19 -11.10
N GLN A 30 -17.94 22.31 -11.26
CA GLN A 30 -16.61 22.51 -10.68
C GLN A 30 -16.64 22.46 -9.15
N LEU A 31 -17.63 23.09 -8.50
CA LEU A 31 -17.83 23.00 -7.06
C LEU A 31 -18.09 21.56 -6.58
N ALA A 32 -18.89 20.79 -7.33
CA ALA A 32 -19.17 19.38 -7.02
C ALA A 32 -17.94 18.47 -7.20
N ILE A 33 -17.14 18.70 -8.25
CA ILE A 33 -15.89 17.98 -8.46
C ILE A 33 -14.88 18.33 -7.37
N PHE A 34 -14.76 19.62 -7.02
CA PHE A 34 -13.86 20.08 -5.98
C PHE A 34 -14.24 19.51 -4.61
N SER A 35 -15.53 19.50 -4.27
CA SER A 35 -16.01 18.90 -3.01
C SER A 35 -15.79 17.39 -2.98
N ALA A 36 -16.00 16.68 -4.09
CA ALA A 36 -15.71 15.25 -4.18
C ALA A 36 -14.22 14.95 -3.99
N ILE A 37 -13.33 15.72 -4.62
CA ILE A 37 -11.87 15.60 -4.44
C ILE A 37 -11.50 15.86 -2.98
N LEU A 38 -12.05 16.92 -2.37
CA LEU A 38 -11.80 17.25 -0.97
C LEU A 38 -12.20 16.09 -0.04
N ILE A 39 -13.40 15.53 -0.25
CA ILE A 39 -13.89 14.38 0.53
C ILE A 39 -12.97 13.17 0.36
N ILE A 40 -12.55 12.85 -0.87
CA ILE A 40 -11.62 11.75 -1.13
C ILE A 40 -10.27 11.97 -0.41
N LEU A 41 -9.76 13.19 -0.42
CA LEU A 41 -8.52 13.54 0.28
C LEU A 41 -8.67 13.39 1.79
N ILE A 42 -9.79 13.81 2.37
CA ILE A 42 -10.09 13.65 3.80
C ILE A 42 -10.17 12.16 4.16
N ILE A 43 -10.89 11.36 3.37
CA ILE A 43 -10.99 9.91 3.61
C ILE A 43 -9.62 9.25 3.50
N LYS A 44 -8.82 9.60 2.49
CA LYS A 44 -7.44 9.11 2.35
C LYS A 44 -6.57 9.52 3.51
N PHE A 45 -6.70 10.76 3.99
CA PHE A 45 -5.97 11.24 5.15
C PHE A 45 -6.34 10.42 6.40
N ILE A 46 -7.64 10.25 6.69
CA ILE A 46 -8.13 9.45 7.82
C ILE A 46 -7.69 7.98 7.71
N ALA A 47 -7.75 7.39 6.53
CA ALA A 47 -7.25 6.04 6.29
C ALA A 47 -5.72 5.96 6.48
N GLY A 48 -4.98 7.00 6.10
CA GLY A 48 -3.55 7.14 6.34
C GLY A 48 -3.20 7.11 7.83
N ILE A 49 -4.01 7.73 8.70
CA ILE A 49 -3.81 7.70 10.16
C ILE A 49 -3.69 6.26 10.70
N ASN A 50 -4.52 5.36 10.17
CA ASN A 50 -4.60 3.97 10.63
C ASN A 50 -3.61 3.03 9.95
N THR A 51 -2.92 3.49 8.91
CA THR A 51 -2.06 2.64 8.05
C THR A 51 -0.62 3.09 7.98
N VAL A 52 -0.33 4.37 8.27
CA VAL A 52 1.02 4.91 8.29
C VAL A 52 1.81 4.29 9.43
N ALA A 53 2.97 3.75 9.09
CA ALA A 53 3.91 3.12 9.99
C ALA A 53 5.34 3.37 9.51
N LEU A 54 6.30 3.26 10.42
CA LEU A 54 7.71 3.23 10.09
C LEU A 54 8.04 1.98 9.27
N GLU A 55 9.06 2.07 8.43
CA GLU A 55 9.52 0.91 7.68
C GLU A 55 10.25 -0.08 8.62
N PRO A 56 9.90 -1.39 8.62
CA PRO A 56 10.45 -2.37 9.57
C PRO A 56 11.97 -2.57 9.51
N LYS A 57 12.59 -2.30 8.35
CA LYS A 57 14.02 -2.52 8.12
C LYS A 57 14.87 -1.30 8.45
N SER A 58 14.36 -0.11 8.12
CA SER A 58 15.10 1.15 8.24
C SER A 58 14.73 1.93 9.50
N CYS A 59 13.62 1.58 10.16
CA CYS A 59 12.98 2.35 11.24
C CYS A 59 12.57 3.76 10.83
N LYS A 60 12.60 4.12 9.55
CA LYS A 60 12.33 5.48 9.09
C LYS A 60 10.90 5.61 8.60
N LEU A 61 10.36 6.81 8.73
CA LEU A 61 9.10 7.17 8.10
C LEU A 61 9.36 7.50 6.63
N SER A 62 8.45 7.12 5.75
CA SER A 62 8.48 7.56 4.35
C SER A 62 8.37 9.09 4.28
N VAL A 63 9.08 9.72 3.35
CA VAL A 63 9.02 11.18 3.13
C VAL A 63 7.59 11.63 2.82
N VAL A 64 6.83 10.79 2.11
CA VAL A 64 5.43 11.05 1.74
C VAL A 64 4.51 11.06 2.96
N ASP A 65 4.87 10.29 4.00
CA ASP A 65 4.08 10.16 5.21
C ASP A 65 4.46 11.18 6.30
N SER A 66 5.47 12.02 6.02
CA SER A 66 5.92 13.06 6.95
C SER A 66 4.81 14.01 7.41
N ALA A 67 3.80 14.26 6.55
CA ALA A 67 2.64 15.09 6.88
C ALA A 67 1.84 14.55 8.08
N TYR A 68 1.83 13.23 8.29
CA TYR A 68 1.11 12.59 9.40
C TYR A 68 1.83 12.73 10.75
N LEU A 69 3.11 13.13 10.75
CA LEU A 69 3.90 13.36 11.98
C LEU A 69 3.33 14.45 12.86
N ILE A 70 2.69 15.47 12.26
CA ILE A 70 2.25 16.64 13.02
C ILE A 70 1.06 16.26 13.92
N PHE A 71 0.20 15.36 13.46
CA PHE A 71 -1.09 15.09 14.08
C PHE A 71 -1.21 13.70 14.73
N HIS A 72 -0.39 12.72 14.34
CA HIS A 72 -0.65 11.30 14.67
C HIS A 72 0.56 10.47 15.10
N LYS A 73 1.55 11.10 15.76
CA LYS A 73 2.79 10.44 16.23
C LYS A 73 2.54 9.13 17.00
N GLU A 74 1.61 9.14 17.94
CA GLU A 74 1.30 7.97 18.77
C GLU A 74 0.69 6.82 17.96
N ASN A 75 -0.21 7.14 17.03
CA ASN A 75 -0.80 6.16 16.13
C ASN A 75 0.26 5.55 15.20
N ILE A 76 1.18 6.36 14.67
CA ILE A 76 2.29 5.87 13.84
C ILE A 76 3.16 4.89 14.65
N LEU A 77 3.51 5.20 15.90
CA LEU A 77 4.29 4.29 16.75
C LEU A 77 3.52 3.00 17.09
N LYS A 78 2.22 3.08 17.36
CA LYS A 78 1.36 1.92 17.63
C LYS A 78 1.21 1.02 16.40
N ASN A 79 0.97 1.61 15.23
CA ASN A 79 0.88 0.91 13.95
C ASN A 79 2.23 0.25 13.61
N SER A 80 3.33 0.97 13.81
CA SER A 80 4.70 0.45 13.62
C SER A 80 4.98 -0.74 14.53
N SER A 81 4.64 -0.66 15.82
CA SER A 81 4.81 -1.78 16.76
C SER A 81 4.05 -3.02 16.31
N THR A 82 2.80 -2.84 15.88
CA THR A 82 1.95 -3.94 15.39
C THR A 82 2.52 -4.54 14.10
N LEU A 83 2.89 -3.70 13.14
CA LEU A 83 3.49 -4.11 11.87
C LEU A 83 4.80 -4.86 12.08
N PHE A 84 5.66 -4.37 12.97
CA PHE A 84 6.96 -4.98 13.27
C PHE A 84 6.79 -6.35 13.92
N ARG A 85 5.86 -6.48 14.87
CA ARG A 85 5.55 -7.78 15.51
C ARG A 85 5.00 -8.78 14.49
N THR A 86 4.08 -8.36 13.63
CA THR A 86 3.51 -9.21 12.58
C THR A 86 4.59 -9.66 11.60
N SER A 87 5.42 -8.74 11.10
CA SER A 87 6.51 -9.06 10.18
C SER A 87 7.55 -10.00 10.81
N LEU A 88 7.88 -9.78 12.09
CA LEU A 88 8.79 -10.66 12.83
C LEU A 88 8.23 -12.07 12.99
N MET A 89 6.95 -12.20 13.36
CA MET A 89 6.27 -13.50 13.48
C MET A 89 6.20 -14.24 12.13
N GLU A 90 5.91 -13.52 11.05
CA GLU A 90 5.86 -14.08 9.71
C GLU A 90 7.25 -14.57 9.26
N ASN A 91 8.28 -13.74 9.44
CA ASN A 91 9.65 -14.14 9.13
C ASN A 91 10.10 -15.34 9.98
N GLN A 92 9.74 -15.38 11.27
CA GLN A 92 10.02 -16.55 12.13
C GLN A 92 9.30 -17.80 11.64
N ARG A 93 8.04 -17.68 11.19
CA ARG A 93 7.29 -18.79 10.61
C ARG A 93 7.96 -19.31 9.33
N ILE A 94 8.38 -18.41 8.44
CA ILE A 94 9.09 -18.76 7.21
C ILE A 94 10.42 -19.44 7.55
N LEU A 95 11.18 -18.92 8.50
CA LEU A 95 12.43 -19.52 8.95
C LEU A 95 12.22 -20.94 9.48
N ARG A 96 11.24 -21.15 10.37
CA ARG A 96 10.91 -22.48 10.89
C ARG A 96 10.55 -23.45 9.77
N HIS A 97 9.66 -23.04 8.86
CA HIS A 97 9.33 -23.87 7.70
C HIS A 97 10.57 -24.23 6.88
N ILE A 98 11.49 -23.29 6.64
CA ILE A 98 12.71 -23.59 5.88
C ILE A 98 13.63 -24.56 6.65
N ASP A 99 13.80 -24.35 7.96
CA ASP A 99 14.64 -25.19 8.82
C ASP A 99 14.08 -26.62 8.93
N ASP A 100 12.75 -26.76 8.97
CA ASP A 100 12.01 -28.03 8.93
C ASP A 100 12.05 -28.69 7.54
N GLY A 101 12.62 -28.03 6.53
CA GLY A 101 12.68 -28.53 5.16
C GLY A 101 11.32 -28.48 4.46
N ILE A 102 10.43 -27.57 4.82
CA ILE A 102 9.09 -27.37 4.25
C ILE A 102 9.08 -26.07 3.42
N ASN A 103 8.45 -26.08 2.25
CA ASN A 103 8.26 -24.84 1.49
C ASN A 103 7.36 -23.86 2.27
N PRO A 104 7.84 -22.66 2.64
CA PRO A 104 7.06 -21.69 3.41
C PRO A 104 5.91 -21.04 2.63
N PHE A 105 5.94 -21.10 1.29
CA PHE A 105 4.96 -20.43 0.44
C PHE A 105 3.80 -21.37 0.11
N LYS A 106 2.60 -20.96 0.51
CA LYS A 106 1.36 -21.64 0.11
C LYS A 106 1.08 -21.28 -1.35
N SER A 107 0.90 -22.28 -2.20
CA SER A 107 0.34 -22.09 -3.53
C SER A 107 -1.15 -22.45 -3.52
N SER A 108 -1.94 -21.72 -4.32
CA SER A 108 -3.41 -21.85 -4.41
C SER A 108 -3.85 -23.15 -5.08
N THR A 109 -2.98 -23.76 -5.88
CA THR A 109 -3.24 -25.03 -6.60
C THR A 109 -2.83 -26.28 -5.81
N ASP A 110 -2.23 -26.11 -4.63
CA ASP A 110 -1.72 -27.23 -3.84
C ASP A 110 -2.63 -27.58 -2.68
N GLY A 111 -3.61 -28.44 -2.95
CA GLY A 111 -4.33 -29.19 -1.92
C GLY A 111 -3.40 -30.21 -1.24
N ASN A 112 -3.28 -31.41 -1.83
CA ASN A 112 -2.54 -32.54 -1.25
C ASN A 112 -1.00 -32.46 -1.43
N VAL A 113 -0.50 -31.62 -2.32
CA VAL A 113 0.93 -31.49 -2.65
C VAL A 113 1.72 -30.71 -1.57
N LYS A 114 1.04 -29.99 -0.67
CA LYS A 114 1.68 -29.25 0.43
C LYS A 114 2.54 -30.13 1.33
N ARG A 115 2.14 -31.37 1.58
CA ARG A 115 2.87 -32.33 2.43
C ARG A 115 4.07 -32.95 1.72
N ALA A 116 4.11 -32.90 0.38
CA ALA A 116 5.15 -33.51 -0.44
C ALA A 116 6.31 -32.57 -0.82
N ARG A 117 6.14 -31.24 -0.70
CA ARG A 117 7.20 -30.26 -1.02
C ARG A 117 8.21 -30.13 0.11
N LYS A 118 9.01 -31.18 0.30
CA LYS A 118 10.26 -31.07 1.05
C LYS A 118 11.25 -30.23 0.24
N ILE A 119 11.81 -29.21 0.87
CA ILE A 119 12.86 -28.38 0.28
C ILE A 119 14.23 -28.86 0.77
N ASN A 120 15.25 -28.77 -0.08
CA ASN A 120 16.62 -28.96 0.36
C ASN A 120 17.15 -27.65 0.95
N ARG A 121 17.21 -27.55 2.28
CA ARG A 121 17.70 -26.37 3.01
C ARG A 121 19.11 -25.90 2.60
N ASN A 122 19.95 -26.82 2.10
CA ASN A 122 21.32 -26.51 1.70
C ASN A 122 21.41 -25.84 0.32
N LYS A 123 20.31 -25.82 -0.45
CA LYS A 123 20.27 -25.12 -1.73
C LYS A 123 20.53 -23.63 -1.52
N PHE A 124 21.31 -23.03 -2.41
CA PHE A 124 21.74 -21.62 -2.34
C PHE A 124 20.57 -20.66 -2.08
N LEU A 125 19.43 -20.87 -2.75
CA LEU A 125 18.23 -20.04 -2.59
C LEU A 125 17.72 -20.00 -1.14
N TRP A 126 17.59 -21.17 -0.49
CA TRP A 126 17.07 -21.26 0.87
C TRP A 126 18.10 -20.78 1.90
N ARG A 127 19.39 -21.09 1.70
CA ARG A 127 20.47 -20.55 2.56
C ARG A 127 20.52 -19.03 2.53
N ASN A 128 20.39 -18.44 1.36
CA ASN A 128 20.36 -16.98 1.22
C ASN A 128 19.10 -16.37 1.81
N MET A 129 17.95 -17.01 1.61
CA MET A 129 16.68 -16.59 2.21
C MET A 129 16.79 -16.57 3.74
N VAL A 130 17.32 -17.63 4.36
CA VAL A 130 17.53 -17.70 5.81
C VAL A 130 18.47 -16.60 6.29
N LYS A 131 19.62 -16.39 5.61
CA LYS A 131 20.54 -15.29 5.94
C LYS A 131 19.86 -13.92 5.87
N ARG A 132 19.08 -13.67 4.82
CA ARG A 132 18.34 -12.42 4.62
C ARG A 132 17.30 -12.22 5.73
N LEU A 133 16.46 -13.22 5.99
CA LEU A 133 15.43 -13.18 7.02
C LEU A 133 16.00 -12.98 8.43
N ARG A 134 17.14 -13.60 8.74
CA ARG A 134 17.84 -13.37 10.01
C ARG A 134 18.33 -11.93 10.15
N LYS A 135 18.90 -11.36 9.09
CA LYS A 135 19.32 -9.95 9.06
C LYS A 135 18.12 -9.01 9.22
N GLU A 136 17.03 -9.29 8.52
CA GLU A 136 15.78 -8.53 8.60
C GLU A 136 15.16 -8.59 9.99
N ASN A 137 15.06 -9.77 10.59
CA ASN A 137 14.56 -9.92 11.97
C ASN A 137 15.41 -9.15 12.96
N LEU A 138 16.73 -9.17 12.81
CA LEU A 138 17.62 -8.41 13.69
C LEU A 138 17.41 -6.91 13.54
N SER A 139 17.21 -6.40 12.31
CA SER A 139 16.82 -4.99 12.12
C SER A 139 15.48 -4.67 12.75
N ILE A 140 14.46 -5.54 12.59
CA ILE A 140 13.13 -5.33 13.17
C ILE A 140 13.19 -5.32 14.71
N ILE A 141 13.95 -6.22 15.34
CA ILE A 141 14.14 -6.25 16.79
C ILE A 141 14.80 -4.95 17.28
N ARG A 142 15.83 -4.46 16.58
CA ARG A 142 16.47 -3.17 16.91
C ARG A 142 15.46 -2.02 16.78
N CYS A 143 14.62 -2.03 15.75
CA CYS A 143 13.58 -1.02 15.56
C CYS A 143 12.54 -1.08 16.69
N LEU A 144 12.06 -2.28 17.04
CA LEU A 144 11.15 -2.52 18.16
C LEU A 144 11.70 -1.98 19.49
N GLY A 145 12.99 -2.22 19.77
CA GLY A 145 13.63 -1.70 20.97
C GLY A 145 13.72 -0.17 20.99
N LYS A 146 13.88 0.46 19.82
CA LYS A 146 13.94 1.92 19.68
C LYS A 146 12.58 2.61 19.71
N LEU A 147 11.48 1.90 19.40
CA LEU A 147 10.12 2.50 19.34
C LEU A 147 9.72 3.23 20.63
N ARG A 148 10.14 2.74 21.80
CA ARG A 148 9.80 3.35 23.10
C ARG A 148 10.42 4.74 23.29
N THR A 149 11.56 4.99 22.68
CA THR A 149 12.31 6.25 22.78
C THR A 149 12.48 6.92 21.41
N TYR A 150 11.65 6.54 20.44
CA TYR A 150 11.80 6.96 19.06
C TYR A 150 11.53 8.46 18.93
N LYS A 151 12.49 9.19 18.37
CA LYS A 151 12.37 10.60 18.02
C LYS A 151 12.24 10.69 16.50
N PHE A 152 11.19 11.37 16.05
CA PHE A 152 10.91 11.61 14.63
C PHE A 152 11.84 12.68 14.05
#